data_AF-Q597B6-F1
#
_entry.id   AF-Q597B6-F1
#
_cell.length_a   1.000
_cell.length_b   1.000
_cell.length_c   1.000
_cell.angle_alpha   90.00
_cell.angle_beta   90.00
_cell.angle_gamma   90.00
#
_symmetry.space_group_name_H-M   'P 1'
#
loop_
_entity.id
_entity.type
_entity.pdbx_description
1 polymer ?
#
loop_
_entity_poly.entity_id
_entity_poly.type
_entity_poly.pdbx_seq_one_letter_code
_entity_poly.pdbx_strand_id
1 'polypeptide(L)'
;MFRLYGRVSPGGVQSNIRFWAPNPIYFSRALGSRVWSIDGVEYVDLITGYGSVILGHGDPLVKKTVEEALEAGLTTGLESELAYKVVDLIHGMVPSAEMVRLSVIGTEAVMHALMIARAATGRLRIVKAEGCYHGWYDQVYVSLHPPLDKAGPRDEPNVVPISRG
;
A
#
# COMPACT_ATOMS: atom_id res chain seq x y z
N MET A 1 15.16 -18.13 -9.42
CA MET A 1 13.86 -17.90 -8.75
C MET A 1 12.73 -17.52 -9.73
N PHE A 2 12.88 -16.49 -10.58
CA PHE A 2 11.80 -16.01 -11.48
C PHE A 2 11.05 -17.11 -12.25
N ARG A 3 11.77 -18.04 -12.91
CA ARG A 3 11.15 -19.14 -13.65
C ARG A 3 10.28 -20.07 -12.78
N LEU A 4 10.66 -20.29 -11.52
CA LEU A 4 9.89 -21.14 -10.61
C LEU A 4 8.64 -20.39 -10.12
N TYR A 5 8.81 -19.14 -9.70
CA TYR A 5 7.70 -18.35 -9.19
C TYR A 5 6.68 -18.00 -10.29
N GLY A 6 7.16 -17.70 -11.50
CA GLY A 6 6.31 -17.42 -12.65
C GLY A 6 5.42 -18.59 -13.09
N ARG A 7 5.68 -19.83 -12.63
CA ARG A 7 4.78 -20.98 -12.85
C ARG A 7 3.54 -20.95 -11.96
N VAL A 8 3.61 -20.28 -10.82
CA VAL A 8 2.56 -20.31 -9.78
C VAL A 8 2.01 -18.92 -9.44
N SER A 9 2.57 -17.86 -10.02
CA SER A 9 2.14 -16.48 -9.79
C SER A 9 2.35 -15.65 -11.06
N PRO A 10 1.34 -14.89 -11.52
CA PRO A 10 1.47 -13.99 -12.67
C PRO A 10 2.66 -13.04 -12.49
N GLY A 11 3.57 -13.01 -13.48
CA GLY A 11 4.78 -12.19 -13.41
C GLY A 11 5.76 -12.57 -12.30
N GLY A 12 5.54 -13.68 -11.57
CA GLY A 12 6.39 -14.10 -10.45
C GLY A 12 6.47 -13.08 -9.32
N VAL A 13 5.37 -12.36 -9.05
CA VAL A 13 5.25 -11.29 -8.05
C VAL A 13 3.84 -11.24 -7.44
N GLN A 14 3.72 -10.71 -6.22
CA GLN A 14 2.43 -10.43 -5.56
C GLN A 14 1.97 -8.97 -5.68
N SER A 15 2.72 -8.16 -6.44
CA SER A 15 2.36 -6.79 -6.76
C SER A 15 3.12 -6.40 -8.02
N ASN A 16 2.41 -5.82 -8.99
CA ASN A 16 2.98 -5.47 -10.29
C ASN A 16 4.16 -4.49 -10.20
N ILE A 17 4.19 -3.64 -9.17
CA ILE A 17 5.28 -2.69 -8.94
C ILE A 17 6.63 -3.37 -8.61
N ARG A 18 6.60 -4.65 -8.22
CA ARG A 18 7.80 -5.46 -7.97
C ARG A 18 8.37 -6.06 -9.26
N PHE A 19 7.66 -5.98 -10.38
CA PHE A 19 8.15 -6.47 -11.66
C PHE A 19 8.96 -5.39 -12.37
N TRP A 20 10.26 -5.64 -12.55
CA TRP A 20 11.19 -4.78 -13.28
C TRP A 20 11.82 -5.62 -14.38
N ALA A 21 11.72 -5.18 -15.63
CA ALA A 21 12.30 -5.93 -16.74
C ALA A 21 13.84 -6.00 -16.59
N PRO A 22 14.49 -7.13 -16.92
CA PRO A 22 13.89 -8.35 -17.48
C PRO A 22 13.25 -9.28 -16.43
N ASN A 23 13.63 -9.22 -15.15
CA ASN A 23 13.07 -10.06 -14.08
C ASN A 23 13.08 -9.31 -12.72
N PRO A 24 12.16 -9.63 -11.78
CA PRO A 24 12.15 -9.05 -10.44
C PRO A 24 13.44 -9.32 -9.65
N ILE A 25 13.77 -8.40 -8.73
CA ILE A 25 14.76 -8.64 -7.67
C ILE A 25 14.06 -9.35 -6.51
N TYR A 26 14.58 -10.51 -6.14
CA TYR A 26 14.14 -11.26 -4.97
C TYR A 26 15.12 -11.01 -3.83
N PHE A 27 14.65 -10.46 -2.70
CA PHE A 27 15.50 -10.25 -1.53
C PHE A 27 15.56 -11.52 -0.65
N SER A 28 16.68 -11.70 0.03
CA SER A 28 16.92 -12.75 1.03
C SER A 28 16.96 -12.19 2.45
N ARG A 29 17.50 -10.97 2.63
CA ARG A 29 17.53 -10.27 3.91
C ARG A 29 17.52 -8.75 3.73
N ALA A 30 17.15 -8.04 4.78
CA ALA A 30 17.23 -6.58 4.87
C ALA A 30 17.56 -6.16 6.31
N LEU A 31 18.33 -5.09 6.48
CA LEU A 31 18.74 -4.55 7.78
C LEU A 31 19.18 -3.08 7.62
N GLY A 32 18.69 -2.20 8.47
CA GLY A 32 18.92 -0.76 8.38
C GLY A 32 18.48 -0.23 7.01
N SER A 33 19.37 0.46 6.31
CA SER A 33 19.13 1.01 4.96
C SER A 33 19.58 0.07 3.83
N ARG A 34 19.76 -1.22 4.11
CA ARG A 34 20.33 -2.18 3.15
C ARG A 34 19.41 -3.37 2.91
N VAL A 35 19.41 -3.84 1.68
CA VAL A 35 18.71 -5.04 1.23
C VAL A 35 19.70 -5.92 0.46
N TRP A 36 19.64 -7.23 0.68
CA TRP A 36 20.45 -8.21 -0.04
C TRP A 36 19.55 -9.11 -0.86
N SER A 37 19.88 -9.28 -2.14
CA SER A 37 19.22 -10.24 -3.02
C SER A 37 19.49 -11.70 -2.63
N ILE A 38 18.72 -12.63 -3.18
CA ILE A 38 19.01 -14.07 -3.11
C ILE A 38 20.33 -14.46 -3.80
N ASP A 39 20.83 -13.62 -4.72
CA ASP A 39 22.10 -13.83 -5.42
C ASP A 39 23.28 -13.21 -4.66
N GLY A 40 23.05 -12.68 -3.45
CA GLY A 40 24.07 -12.11 -2.57
C GLY A 40 24.43 -10.64 -2.84
N VAL A 41 23.87 -10.01 -3.87
CA VAL A 41 24.08 -8.59 -4.17
C VAL A 41 23.45 -7.71 -3.09
N GLU A 42 24.22 -6.77 -2.55
CA GLU A 42 23.79 -5.74 -1.61
C GLU A 42 23.33 -4.47 -2.34
N TYR A 43 22.24 -3.87 -1.86
CA TYR A 43 21.68 -2.62 -2.36
C TYR A 43 21.50 -1.63 -1.21
N VAL A 44 21.69 -0.34 -1.51
CA VAL A 44 21.12 0.75 -0.70
C VAL A 44 19.63 0.79 -0.98
N ASP A 45 18.80 0.62 0.04
CA ASP A 45 17.35 0.65 -0.14
C ASP A 45 16.83 2.08 -0.12
N LEU A 46 16.52 2.58 -1.32
CA LEU A 46 15.83 3.85 -1.54
C LEU A 46 14.33 3.67 -1.85
N ILE A 47 13.85 2.42 -1.93
CA ILE A 47 12.43 2.11 -2.10
C ILE A 47 11.72 2.19 -0.75
N THR A 48 12.38 1.74 0.33
CA THR A 48 11.91 1.84 1.73
C THR A 48 10.48 1.35 1.93
N GLY A 49 10.12 0.25 1.26
CA GLY A 49 8.76 -0.30 1.27
C GLY A 49 7.71 0.67 0.76
N TYR A 50 8.06 1.52 -0.22
CA TYR A 50 7.25 2.62 -0.74
C TYR A 50 6.84 3.62 0.36
N GLY A 51 7.78 3.89 1.28
CA GLY A 51 7.61 4.81 2.41
C GLY A 51 7.14 4.16 3.71
N SER A 52 6.70 2.89 3.69
CA SER A 52 6.22 2.22 4.91
C SER A 52 7.34 1.85 5.89
N VAL A 53 8.58 1.71 5.42
CA VAL A 53 9.74 1.32 6.22
C VAL A 53 10.60 2.55 6.54
N ILE A 54 9.99 3.56 7.15
CA ILE A 54 10.63 4.86 7.41
C ILE A 54 11.78 4.79 8.41
N LEU A 55 11.74 3.85 9.35
CA LEU A 55 12.80 3.62 10.35
C LEU A 55 13.93 2.72 9.83
N GLY A 56 13.85 2.24 8.59
CA GLY A 56 14.73 1.20 8.07
C GLY A 56 14.33 -0.21 8.52
N HIS A 57 14.99 -1.21 7.96
CA HIS A 57 14.67 -2.61 8.16
C HIS A 57 15.20 -3.12 9.50
N GLY A 58 14.36 -3.85 10.23
CA GLY A 58 14.77 -4.48 11.49
C GLY A 58 15.11 -3.48 12.59
N ASP A 59 14.40 -2.35 12.65
CA ASP A 59 14.50 -1.40 13.75
C ASP A 59 14.39 -2.13 15.11
N PRO A 60 15.36 -1.95 16.04
CA PRO A 60 15.40 -2.72 17.28
C PRO A 60 14.16 -2.53 18.17
N LEU A 61 13.57 -1.34 18.18
CA LEU A 61 12.38 -1.06 18.98
C LEU A 61 11.16 -1.74 18.38
N VAL A 62 10.93 -1.57 17.07
CA VAL A 62 9.84 -2.25 16.35
C VAL A 62 9.95 -3.77 16.52
N LYS A 63 11.16 -4.33 16.32
CA LYS A 63 11.40 -5.77 16.49
C LYS A 63 11.00 -6.25 17.88
N LYS A 64 11.51 -5.58 18.93
CA LYS A 64 11.21 -5.95 20.32
C LYS A 64 9.71 -5.88 20.61
N THR A 65 9.01 -4.83 20.19
CA THR A 65 7.57 -4.67 20.42
C THR A 65 6.74 -5.73 19.68
N VAL A 66 7.15 -6.12 18.47
CA VAL A 66 6.51 -7.22 17.73
C VAL A 66 6.73 -8.56 18.44
N GLU A 67 7.95 -8.83 18.93
CA GLU A 67 8.25 -10.04 19.71
C GLU A 67 7.39 -10.12 20.97
N GLU A 68 7.25 -9.02 21.72
CA GLU A 68 6.35 -8.95 22.89
C GLU A 68 4.87 -9.16 22.52
N ALA A 69 4.42 -8.61 21.39
CA ALA A 69 3.05 -8.79 20.92
C ALA A 69 2.75 -10.24 20.49
N LEU A 70 3.74 -10.96 19.97
CA LEU A 70 3.59 -12.37 19.60
C LEU A 70 3.28 -13.25 20.82
N GLU A 71 3.91 -12.98 21.96
CA GLU A 71 3.66 -13.70 23.22
C GLU A 71 2.26 -13.44 23.77
N ALA A 72 1.70 -12.24 23.55
CA ALA A 72 0.34 -11.89 23.98
C ALA A 72 -0.77 -12.44 23.04
N GLY A 73 -0.41 -12.78 21.80
CA GLY A 73 -1.33 -13.16 20.73
C GLY A 73 -1.77 -11.98 19.87
N LEU A 74 -1.82 -12.18 18.54
CA LEU A 74 -2.03 -11.10 17.56
C LEU A 74 -3.47 -10.96 17.04
N THR A 75 -4.21 -12.06 16.92
CA THR A 75 -5.51 -12.04 16.24
C THR A 75 -6.51 -12.89 17.01
N THR A 76 -7.36 -12.22 17.78
CA THR A 76 -8.33 -12.86 18.69
C THR A 76 -9.78 -12.60 18.30
N GLY A 77 -10.02 -11.70 17.32
CA GLY A 77 -11.36 -11.22 16.99
C GLY A 77 -11.96 -10.27 18.05
N LEU A 78 -11.18 -9.90 19.07
CA LEU A 78 -11.53 -8.95 20.12
C LEU A 78 -10.74 -7.65 19.94
N GLU A 79 -11.17 -6.60 20.65
CA GLU A 79 -10.44 -5.34 20.69
C GLU A 79 -9.19 -5.40 21.56
N SER A 80 -8.28 -4.42 21.37
CA SER A 80 -7.03 -4.34 22.12
C SER A 80 -6.70 -2.94 22.61
N GLU A 81 -6.03 -2.86 23.76
CA GLU A 81 -5.47 -1.60 24.28
C GLU A 81 -4.45 -1.01 23.29
N LEU A 82 -3.75 -1.86 22.53
CA LEU A 82 -2.81 -1.43 21.49
C LEU A 82 -3.54 -0.67 20.37
N ALA A 83 -4.71 -1.15 19.92
CA ALA A 83 -5.50 -0.46 18.91
C ALA A 83 -5.94 0.94 19.38
N TYR A 84 -6.37 1.06 20.65
CA TYR A 84 -6.69 2.36 21.24
C TYR A 84 -5.48 3.31 21.23
N LYS A 85 -4.30 2.86 21.69
CA LYS A 85 -3.07 3.68 21.70
C LYS A 85 -2.69 4.18 20.31
N VAL A 86 -2.85 3.34 19.29
CA VAL A 86 -2.59 3.73 17.89
C VAL A 86 -3.60 4.78 17.41
N VAL A 87 -4.89 4.58 17.71
CA VAL A 87 -5.95 5.53 17.34
C VAL A 87 -5.76 6.88 18.02
N ASP A 88 -5.44 6.90 19.31
CA ASP A 88 -5.19 8.12 20.09
C ASP A 88 -4.01 8.92 19.54
N LEU A 89 -2.93 8.23 19.14
CA LEU A 89 -1.78 8.84 18.50
C LEU A 89 -2.15 9.49 17.15
N ILE A 90 -2.91 8.78 16.32
CA ILE A 90 -3.36 9.30 15.01
C ILE A 90 -4.25 10.53 15.20
N HIS A 91 -5.17 10.48 16.17
CA HIS A 91 -6.05 11.61 16.51
C HIS A 91 -5.23 12.85 16.89
N GLY A 92 -4.16 12.69 17.67
CA GLY A 92 -3.25 13.79 18.01
C GLY A 92 -2.40 14.31 16.83
N MET A 93 -2.09 13.46 15.85
CA MET A 93 -1.25 13.81 14.68
C MET A 93 -2.03 14.43 13.52
N VAL A 94 -3.32 14.14 13.39
CA VAL A 94 -4.16 14.57 12.26
C VAL A 94 -5.36 15.36 12.80
N PRO A 95 -5.25 16.69 12.97
CA PRO A 95 -6.27 17.49 13.66
C PRO A 95 -7.67 17.44 13.03
N SER A 96 -7.77 17.16 11.73
CA SER A 96 -9.05 17.02 11.02
C SER A 96 -9.71 15.65 11.21
N ALA A 97 -9.01 14.67 11.81
CA ALA A 97 -9.53 13.34 12.08
C ALA A 97 -10.14 13.27 13.49
N GLU A 98 -11.34 13.82 13.64
CA GLU A 98 -12.09 13.83 14.91
C GLU A 98 -12.40 12.40 15.42
N MET A 99 -12.56 11.45 14.52
CA MET A 99 -12.69 10.02 14.80
C MET A 99 -11.82 9.20 13.84
N VAL A 100 -11.25 8.10 14.32
CA VAL A 100 -10.33 7.24 13.55
C VAL A 100 -10.84 5.80 13.56
N ARG A 101 -10.80 5.15 12.40
CA ARG A 101 -11.02 3.71 12.24
C ARG A 101 -9.87 3.11 11.43
N LEU A 102 -9.29 2.04 11.93
CA LEU A 102 -8.16 1.36 11.30
C LEU A 102 -8.61 0.49 10.11
N SER A 103 -7.69 0.30 9.16
CA SER A 103 -7.82 -0.61 8.02
C SER A 103 -6.51 -1.36 7.84
N VAL A 104 -6.53 -2.52 7.18
CA VAL A 104 -5.32 -3.34 7.00
C VAL A 104 -4.43 -2.78 5.90
N ILE A 105 -5.03 -2.16 4.86
CA ILE A 105 -4.30 -1.59 3.72
C ILE A 105 -4.89 -0.25 3.27
N GLY A 106 -4.08 0.57 2.59
CA GLY A 106 -4.53 1.86 2.07
C GLY A 106 -5.71 1.80 1.08
N THR A 107 -5.78 0.76 0.25
CA THR A 107 -6.95 0.55 -0.65
C THR A 107 -8.25 0.43 0.15
N GLU A 108 -8.23 -0.29 1.27
CA GLU A 108 -9.40 -0.48 2.15
C GLU A 108 -9.79 0.83 2.85
N ALA A 109 -8.80 1.61 3.31
CA ALA A 109 -9.06 2.95 3.85
C ALA A 109 -9.81 3.83 2.85
N VAL A 110 -9.37 3.84 1.58
CA VAL A 110 -10.03 4.59 0.50
C VAL A 110 -11.42 4.05 0.22
N MET A 111 -11.61 2.72 0.21
CA MET A 111 -12.93 2.12 0.06
C MET A 111 -13.89 2.60 1.15
N HIS A 112 -13.48 2.58 2.42
CA HIS A 112 -14.29 3.09 3.54
C HIS A 112 -14.58 4.59 3.39
N ALA A 113 -13.58 5.40 3.04
CA ALA A 113 -13.75 6.84 2.86
C ALA A 113 -14.81 7.15 1.78
N LEU A 114 -14.76 6.45 0.64
CA LEU A 114 -15.76 6.60 -0.42
C LEU A 114 -17.15 6.15 0.05
N MET A 115 -17.27 5.03 0.76
CA MET A 115 -18.55 4.56 1.29
C MET A 115 -19.17 5.57 2.25
N ILE A 116 -18.38 6.12 3.18
CA ILE A 116 -18.83 7.16 4.13
C ILE A 116 -19.25 8.43 3.39
N ALA A 117 -18.44 8.91 2.43
CA ALA A 117 -18.76 10.12 1.67
C ALA A 117 -20.08 9.97 0.89
N ARG A 118 -20.33 8.80 0.29
CA ARG A 118 -21.60 8.51 -0.39
C ARG A 118 -22.77 8.46 0.57
N ALA A 119 -22.62 7.76 1.70
CA ALA A 119 -23.68 7.65 2.70
C ALA A 119 -24.06 9.02 3.27
N ALA A 120 -23.07 9.89 3.53
CA ALA A 120 -23.29 11.22 4.08
C ALA A 120 -23.92 12.19 3.07
N THR A 121 -23.59 12.07 1.77
CA THR A 121 -23.99 13.08 0.75
C THR A 121 -25.10 12.62 -0.18
N GLY A 122 -25.39 11.32 -0.25
CA GLY A 122 -26.29 10.72 -1.26
C GLY A 122 -25.75 10.77 -2.70
N ARG A 123 -24.51 11.20 -2.92
CA ARG A 123 -23.93 11.37 -4.26
C ARG A 123 -23.12 10.14 -4.66
N LEU A 124 -23.32 9.64 -5.88
CA LEU A 124 -22.61 8.43 -6.35
C LEU A 124 -21.26 8.72 -7.02
N ARG A 125 -21.16 9.87 -7.68
CA ARG A 125 -19.98 10.26 -8.46
C ARG A 125 -18.85 10.74 -7.54
N ILE A 126 -17.63 10.43 -7.93
CA ILE A 126 -16.41 10.87 -7.27
C ILE A 126 -15.58 11.68 -8.26
N VAL A 127 -14.78 12.61 -7.76
CA VAL A 127 -13.79 13.34 -8.55
C VAL A 127 -12.41 12.87 -8.11
N LYS A 128 -11.57 12.51 -9.08
CA LYS A 128 -10.19 12.07 -8.89
C LYS A 128 -9.30 12.85 -9.85
N ALA A 129 -8.16 13.32 -9.37
CA ALA A 129 -7.13 13.87 -10.26
C ALA A 129 -6.43 12.75 -11.05
N GLU A 130 -6.28 12.95 -12.35
CA GLU A 130 -5.43 12.09 -13.20
C GLU A 130 -4.00 12.05 -12.63
N GLY A 131 -3.34 10.89 -12.69
CA GLY A 131 -2.00 10.72 -12.12
C GLY A 131 -1.98 10.29 -10.64
N CYS A 132 -3.05 10.51 -9.88
CA CYS A 132 -3.07 10.14 -8.46
C CYS A 132 -3.38 8.65 -8.25
N TYR A 133 -2.64 7.99 -7.35
CA TYR A 133 -2.90 6.61 -6.94
C TYR A 133 -3.61 6.58 -5.59
N HIS A 134 -4.74 5.86 -5.51
CA HIS A 134 -5.52 5.67 -4.29
C HIS A 134 -5.83 4.19 -4.03
N GLY A 135 -4.94 3.30 -4.46
CA GLY A 135 -5.18 1.86 -4.43
C GLY A 135 -5.73 1.32 -5.76
N TRP A 136 -6.01 0.03 -5.75
CA TRP A 136 -6.42 -0.75 -6.93
C TRP A 136 -7.91 -1.12 -6.91
N TYR A 137 -8.70 -0.46 -6.06
CA TYR A 137 -10.16 -0.58 -6.09
C TYR A 137 -10.71 0.05 -7.38
N ASP A 138 -11.57 -0.66 -8.10
CA ASP A 138 -12.04 -0.32 -9.45
C ASP A 138 -12.45 1.15 -9.63
N GLN A 139 -13.10 1.73 -8.63
CA GLN A 139 -13.59 3.11 -8.72
C GLN A 139 -12.48 4.16 -8.73
N VAL A 140 -11.30 3.83 -8.20
CA VAL A 140 -10.15 4.74 -8.10
C VAL A 140 -8.95 4.26 -8.91
N TYR A 141 -8.99 3.03 -9.44
CA TYR A 141 -7.95 2.46 -10.29
C TYR A 141 -8.12 2.85 -11.77
N VAL A 142 -8.24 4.17 -11.98
CA VAL A 142 -8.53 4.81 -13.27
C VAL A 142 -7.59 6.01 -13.48
N SER A 143 -7.17 6.20 -14.73
CA SER A 143 -6.31 7.29 -15.20
C SER A 143 -5.12 7.55 -14.26
N LEU A 144 -4.37 6.50 -13.92
CA LEU A 144 -3.11 6.60 -13.18
C LEU A 144 -1.97 7.04 -14.10
N HIS A 145 -1.70 6.25 -15.14
CA HIS A 145 -0.73 6.58 -16.19
C HIS A 145 -1.36 6.25 -17.55
N PRO A 146 -2.40 6.98 -17.99
CA PRO A 146 -3.04 6.71 -19.26
C PRO A 146 -2.02 6.88 -20.40
N PRO A 147 -2.01 6.00 -21.41
CA PRO A 147 -1.29 6.25 -22.65
C PRO A 147 -1.68 7.62 -23.22
N LEU A 148 -0.72 8.42 -23.68
CA LEU A 148 -0.98 9.79 -24.14
C LEU A 148 -1.98 9.87 -25.29
N ASP A 149 -1.99 8.85 -26.16
CA ASP A 149 -2.95 8.70 -27.25
C ASP A 149 -4.38 8.38 -26.78
N LYS A 150 -4.55 7.96 -25.51
CA LYS A 150 -5.84 7.64 -24.88
C LYS A 150 -6.26 8.62 -23.81
N ALA A 151 -5.34 9.40 -23.25
CA ALA A 151 -5.60 10.33 -22.15
C ALA A 151 -6.62 11.42 -22.50
N GLY A 152 -6.75 11.77 -23.77
CA GLY A 152 -7.60 12.90 -24.20
C GLY A 152 -6.93 14.26 -23.97
N PRO A 153 -7.61 15.36 -24.34
CA PRO A 153 -7.09 16.71 -24.13
C PRO A 153 -7.04 17.10 -22.64
N ARG A 154 -6.15 18.05 -22.30
CA ARG A 154 -5.88 18.44 -20.90
C ARG A 154 -7.11 18.98 -20.15
N ASP A 155 -7.98 19.67 -20.85
CA ASP A 155 -9.20 20.30 -20.35
C ASP A 155 -10.42 19.37 -20.38
N GLU A 156 -10.33 18.25 -21.11
CA GLU A 156 -11.38 17.23 -21.18
C GLU A 156 -10.76 15.81 -21.23
N PRO A 157 -10.11 15.37 -20.14
CA PRO A 157 -9.42 14.08 -20.12
C PRO A 157 -10.41 12.91 -20.18
N ASN A 158 -10.02 11.87 -20.89
CA ASN A 158 -10.75 10.61 -20.95
C ASN A 158 -10.58 9.82 -19.64
N VAL A 159 -11.64 9.14 -19.21
CA VAL A 159 -11.56 8.15 -18.14
C VAL A 159 -10.97 6.85 -18.72
N VAL A 160 -9.73 6.54 -18.36
CA VAL A 160 -9.01 5.37 -18.87
C VAL A 160 -8.82 4.36 -17.73
N PRO A 161 -9.49 3.19 -17.75
CA PRO A 161 -9.30 2.19 -16.71
C PRO A 161 -7.91 1.55 -16.81
N ILE A 162 -7.27 1.25 -15.67
CA ILE A 162 -5.94 0.63 -15.64
C ILE A 162 -6.01 -0.89 -15.93
N SER A 163 -7.07 -1.56 -15.48
CA SER A 163 -7.41 -2.94 -15.84
C SER A 163 -8.79 -2.99 -16.49
N ARG A 164 -9.06 -4.03 -17.28
CA ARG A 164 -10.39 -4.32 -17.85
C ARG A 164 -11.28 -5.18 -16.93
N GLY A 165 -10.78 -5.52 -15.74
CA GLY A 165 -11.20 -6.68 -14.95
C GLY A 165 -10.05 -7.68 -14.94
#